data_AF-A0A948F5K4-F1
#
_entry.id   AF-A0A948F5K4-F1
#
_cell.length_a   1.000
_cell.length_b   1.000
_cell.length_c   1.000
_cell.angle_alpha   90.00
_cell.angle_beta   90.00
_cell.angle_gamma   90.00
#
_symmetry.space_group_name_H-M   'P 1'
#
loop_
_entity.id
_entity.type
_entity.pdbx_description
1 polymer ?
#
loop_
_entity_poly.entity_id
_entity_poly.type
_entity_poly.pdbx_seq_one_letter_code
_entity_poly.pdbx_strand_id
1 'polypeptide(L)'
;MLNSQQKTGQDNDDEINIIKEIAKPFWVNSLSEKPPKFVTMTGGTGSGKTTIRRQKYGKDYVNFDFGEILSAVKNIVGEHNDQLTRYAVLTCALILEISIEAKKNIVIEIIGDKKELIVPVIEGMKKIGYDVSSEFISCDPAEAYKRHLNAVKEDKDYISSYFTQDSTLHFLYQKLGLGEMPVSDPL
;
A
#
# COMPACT_ATOMS: atom_id res chain seq x y z
N MET A 1 -33.41 -19.26 -21.12
CA MET A 1 -32.13 -18.53 -21.18
C MET A 1 -32.24 -17.17 -20.49
N LEU A 2 -32.69 -17.13 -19.22
CA LEU A 2 -32.84 -15.88 -18.44
C LEU A 2 -32.00 -15.87 -17.15
N ASN A 3 -31.27 -16.95 -16.84
CA ASN A 3 -30.57 -17.12 -15.56
C ASN A 3 -29.06 -16.84 -15.58
N SER A 4 -28.45 -16.62 -16.75
CA SER A 4 -27.00 -16.36 -16.82
C SER A 4 -26.65 -14.89 -16.60
N GLN A 5 -27.45 -13.97 -17.14
CA GLN A 5 -27.17 -12.52 -17.05
C GLN A 5 -27.47 -11.92 -15.66
N GLN A 6 -28.47 -12.44 -14.94
CA GLN A 6 -28.77 -12.01 -13.57
C GLN A 6 -27.72 -12.50 -12.56
N LYS A 7 -27.17 -13.71 -12.78
CA LYS A 7 -26.15 -14.30 -11.91
C LYS A 7 -24.81 -13.55 -12.03
N THR A 8 -24.40 -13.20 -13.25
CA THR A 8 -23.18 -12.41 -13.48
C THR A 8 -23.28 -10.96 -12.98
N GLY A 9 -24.48 -10.38 -12.93
CA GLY A 9 -24.69 -9.04 -12.35
C GLY A 9 -24.54 -9.05 -10.84
N GLN A 10 -25.11 -10.05 -10.17
CA GLN A 10 -25.07 -10.17 -8.72
C GLN A 10 -23.69 -10.56 -8.19
N ASP A 11 -22.98 -11.47 -8.88
CA ASP A 11 -21.60 -11.85 -8.53
C ASP A 11 -20.63 -10.64 -8.62
N ASN A 12 -20.87 -9.73 -9.57
CA ASN A 12 -20.08 -8.49 -9.70
C ASN A 12 -20.40 -7.47 -8.60
N ASP A 13 -21.67 -7.34 -8.20
CA ASP A 13 -22.07 -6.42 -7.14
C ASP A 13 -21.50 -6.86 -5.78
N ASP A 14 -21.47 -8.17 -5.51
CA ASP A 14 -20.87 -8.74 -4.30
C ASP A 14 -19.35 -8.52 -4.26
N GLU A 15 -18.63 -8.73 -5.36
CA GLU A 15 -17.19 -8.42 -5.47
C GLU A 15 -16.90 -6.95 -5.18
N ILE A 16 -17.67 -6.03 -5.79
CA ILE A 16 -17.50 -4.59 -5.58
C ILE A 16 -17.75 -4.21 -4.10
N ASN A 17 -18.74 -4.82 -3.46
CA ASN A 17 -19.05 -4.56 -2.07
C ASN A 17 -17.92 -5.03 -1.14
N ILE A 18 -17.36 -6.22 -1.37
CA ILE A 18 -16.20 -6.73 -0.62
C ILE A 18 -15.01 -5.78 -0.77
N ILE A 19 -14.67 -5.37 -1.99
CA ILE A 19 -13.54 -4.46 -2.24
C ILE A 19 -13.74 -3.12 -1.52
N LYS A 20 -14.96 -2.56 -1.56
CA LYS A 20 -15.30 -1.32 -0.84
C LYS A 20 -15.21 -1.49 0.68
N GLU A 21 -15.63 -2.63 1.19
CA GLU A 21 -15.53 -2.96 2.62
C GLU A 21 -14.07 -3.00 3.07
N ILE A 22 -13.19 -3.67 2.31
CA ILE A 22 -11.75 -3.75 2.59
C ILE A 22 -11.10 -2.36 2.48
N ALA A 23 -11.45 -1.57 1.47
CA ALA A 23 -10.85 -0.27 1.22
C ALA A 23 -11.25 0.82 2.24
N LYS A 24 -12.47 0.74 2.78
CA LYS A 24 -13.07 1.79 3.61
C LYS A 24 -12.20 2.20 4.82
N PRO A 25 -11.61 1.29 5.62
CA PRO A 25 -10.80 1.67 6.79
C PRO A 25 -9.54 2.48 6.42
N PHE A 26 -8.93 2.23 5.26
CA PHE A 26 -7.76 2.96 4.77
C PHE A 26 -8.11 4.39 4.34
N TRP A 27 -9.36 4.58 3.91
CA TRP A 27 -9.83 5.81 3.31
C TRP A 27 -10.52 6.76 4.30
N VAL A 28 -11.44 6.23 5.10
CA VAL A 28 -12.50 7.02 5.75
C VAL A 28 -12.00 8.06 6.74
N ASN A 29 -10.85 7.80 7.37
CA ASN A 29 -10.26 8.67 8.40
C ASN A 29 -9.15 9.58 7.86
N SER A 30 -8.99 9.68 6.53
CA SER A 30 -7.98 10.52 5.90
C SER A 30 -8.49 11.93 5.57
N LEU A 31 -7.62 12.92 5.68
CA LEU A 31 -7.95 14.32 5.37
C LEU A 31 -7.67 14.62 3.90
N SER A 32 -8.58 15.39 3.30
CA SER A 32 -8.35 16.04 2.02
C SER A 32 -7.68 17.39 2.28
N GLU A 33 -6.57 17.68 1.59
CA GLU A 33 -5.81 18.93 1.75
C GLU A 33 -5.50 19.57 0.39
N LYS A 34 -5.12 20.85 0.41
CA LYS A 34 -4.66 21.61 -0.76
C LYS A 34 -3.45 22.47 -0.39
N PRO A 35 -2.22 22.10 -0.78
CA PRO A 35 -1.87 20.87 -1.51
C PRO A 35 -2.03 19.61 -0.62
N PRO A 36 -2.41 18.45 -1.17
CA PRO A 36 -2.34 17.18 -0.44
C PRO A 36 -0.89 16.75 -0.20
N LYS A 37 -0.64 16.00 0.87
CA LYS A 37 0.71 15.54 1.24
C LYS A 37 0.95 14.10 0.81
N PHE A 38 2.14 13.82 0.29
CA PHE A 38 2.62 12.47 0.01
C PHE A 38 3.93 12.23 0.76
N VAL A 39 3.89 11.31 1.72
CA VAL A 39 5.03 10.99 2.57
C VAL A 39 5.56 9.61 2.22
N THR A 40 6.87 9.54 2.01
CA THR A 40 7.59 8.26 1.87
C THR A 40 8.34 7.96 3.15
N MET A 41 7.98 6.87 3.83
CA MET A 41 8.71 6.33 4.97
C MET A 41 9.74 5.31 4.46
N THR A 42 11.03 5.59 4.63
CA THR A 42 12.13 4.78 4.10
C THR A 42 13.03 4.25 5.21
N GLY A 43 13.74 3.14 4.96
CA GLY A 43 14.63 2.51 5.94
C GLY A 43 14.65 0.98 5.84
N GLY A 44 15.68 0.36 6.42
CA GLY A 44 15.85 -1.10 6.39
C GLY A 44 14.72 -1.89 7.07
N THR A 45 14.66 -3.20 6.80
CA THR A 45 13.77 -4.12 7.52
C THR A 45 14.07 -4.09 9.02
N GLY A 46 13.03 -4.09 9.86
CA GLY A 46 13.18 -4.04 11.32
C GLY A 46 13.55 -2.66 11.90
N SER A 47 13.69 -1.61 11.08
CA SER A 47 14.06 -0.28 11.58
C SER A 47 13.00 0.44 12.40
N GLY A 48 11.75 -0.05 12.39
CA GLY A 48 10.62 0.53 13.11
C GLY A 48 9.77 1.50 12.29
N LYS A 49 9.90 1.49 10.96
CA LYS A 49 9.08 2.30 10.02
C LYS A 49 7.59 2.21 10.35
N THR A 50 7.04 0.98 10.43
CA THR A 50 5.63 0.72 10.70
C THR A 50 5.16 1.35 12.01
N THR A 51 5.97 1.24 13.08
CA THR A 51 5.65 1.83 14.38
C THR A 51 5.57 3.35 14.30
N ILE A 52 6.57 3.99 13.69
CA ILE A 52 6.61 5.45 13.56
C ILE A 52 5.50 5.95 12.63
N ARG A 53 5.25 5.23 11.52
CA ARG A 53 4.18 5.55 10.58
C ARG A 53 2.83 5.53 11.28
N ARG A 54 2.51 4.48 12.05
CA ARG A 54 1.24 4.41 12.80
C ARG A 54 1.11 5.52 13.83
N GLN A 55 2.20 5.90 14.49
CA GLN A 55 2.20 6.99 15.48
C GLN A 55 1.99 8.38 14.83
N LYS A 56 2.66 8.67 13.72
CA LYS A 56 2.63 9.99 13.06
C LYS A 56 1.50 10.15 12.04
N TYR A 57 1.22 9.08 11.30
CA TYR A 57 0.38 9.07 10.09
C TYR A 57 -0.73 8.02 10.17
N GLY A 58 -0.97 7.41 11.34
CA GLY A 58 -2.10 6.49 11.54
C GLY A 58 -3.46 7.20 11.47
N LYS A 59 -3.48 8.52 11.64
CA LYS A 59 -4.65 9.38 11.49
C LYS A 59 -4.42 10.36 10.33
N ASP A 60 -5.48 10.78 9.66
CA ASP A 60 -5.49 11.86 8.66
C ASP A 60 -4.76 11.54 7.34
N TYR A 61 -4.10 10.38 7.24
CA TYR A 61 -3.43 9.88 6.04
C TYR A 61 -4.03 8.56 5.59
N VAL A 62 -4.04 8.34 4.28
CA VAL A 62 -4.20 7.02 3.69
C VAL A 62 -2.88 6.28 3.83
N ASN A 63 -2.91 5.19 4.60
CA ASN A 63 -1.77 4.29 4.76
C ASN A 63 -1.74 3.30 3.59
N PHE A 64 -1.03 3.65 2.52
CA PHE A 64 -0.95 2.84 1.32
C PHE A 64 0.29 1.93 1.39
N ASP A 65 0.09 0.71 1.89
CA ASP A 65 1.09 -0.34 2.00
C ASP A 65 0.47 -1.66 1.53
N PHE A 66 1.09 -2.32 0.55
CA PHE A 66 0.55 -3.55 -0.01
C PHE A 66 0.44 -4.68 1.02
N GLY A 67 1.35 -4.76 1.99
CA GLY A 67 1.31 -5.77 3.05
C GLY A 67 0.11 -5.58 3.97
N GLU A 68 -0.14 -4.35 4.44
CA GLU A 68 -1.30 -4.06 5.28
C GLU A 68 -2.63 -4.27 4.54
N ILE A 69 -2.70 -3.90 3.25
CA ILE A 69 -3.88 -4.13 2.43
C ILE A 69 -4.09 -5.63 2.21
N LEU A 70 -3.05 -6.39 1.87
CA LEU A 70 -3.15 -7.84 1.70
C LEU A 70 -3.62 -8.54 2.98
N SER A 71 -3.11 -8.14 4.15
CA SER A 71 -3.58 -8.67 5.43
C SER A 71 -5.05 -8.34 5.69
N ALA A 72 -5.51 -7.13 5.36
CA ALA A 72 -6.92 -6.77 5.46
C ALA A 72 -7.81 -7.61 4.53
N VAL A 73 -7.34 -7.89 3.30
CA VAL A 73 -8.04 -8.77 2.36
C VAL A 73 -8.13 -10.18 2.94
N LYS A 74 -7.01 -10.76 3.39
CA LYS A 74 -6.96 -12.10 4.02
C LYS A 74 -7.95 -12.23 5.17
N ASN A 75 -8.08 -11.20 6.00
CA ASN A 75 -9.00 -11.19 7.14
C ASN A 75 -10.48 -11.22 6.73
N ILE A 76 -10.83 -10.67 5.56
CA ILE A 76 -12.21 -10.59 5.08
C ILE A 76 -12.59 -11.81 4.23
N VAL A 77 -11.73 -12.21 3.29
CA VAL A 77 -12.07 -13.28 2.32
C VAL A 77 -11.46 -14.65 2.66
N GLY A 78 -10.53 -14.69 3.62
CA GLY A 78 -9.76 -15.87 4.02
C GLY A 78 -8.44 -16.01 3.27
N GLU A 79 -7.40 -16.50 3.96
CA GLU A 79 -6.04 -16.68 3.39
C GLU A 79 -5.98 -17.70 2.23
N HIS A 80 -6.87 -18.69 2.22
CA HIS A 80 -6.91 -19.74 1.19
C HIS A 80 -7.94 -19.46 0.08
N ASN A 81 -8.45 -18.23 0.00
CA ASN A 81 -9.37 -17.84 -1.06
C ASN A 81 -8.64 -17.82 -2.42
N ASP A 82 -9.23 -18.46 -3.43
CA ASP A 82 -8.66 -18.56 -4.78
C ASP A 82 -8.60 -17.20 -5.50
N GLN A 83 -9.42 -16.24 -5.08
CA GLN A 83 -9.46 -14.87 -5.59
C GLN A 83 -8.68 -13.87 -4.72
N LEU A 84 -7.91 -14.32 -3.72
CA LEU A 84 -7.19 -13.44 -2.79
C LEU A 84 -6.36 -12.37 -3.51
N THR A 85 -5.56 -12.78 -4.48
CA THR A 85 -4.70 -11.87 -5.27
C THR A 85 -5.55 -10.87 -6.06
N ARG A 86 -6.66 -11.32 -6.65
CA ARG A 86 -7.58 -10.45 -7.39
C ARG A 86 -8.17 -9.38 -6.49
N TYR A 87 -8.68 -9.75 -5.32
CA TYR A 87 -9.20 -8.80 -4.35
C TYR A 87 -8.13 -7.81 -3.87
N ALA A 88 -6.92 -8.28 -3.59
CA ALA A 88 -5.82 -7.40 -3.19
C ALA A 88 -5.46 -6.38 -4.27
N VAL A 89 -5.38 -6.81 -5.54
CA VAL A 89 -5.08 -5.92 -6.67
C VAL A 89 -6.17 -4.88 -6.88
N LEU A 90 -7.44 -5.30 -6.91
CA LEU A 90 -8.56 -4.40 -7.11
C LEU A 90 -8.72 -3.41 -5.95
N THR A 91 -8.46 -3.87 -4.72
CA THR A 91 -8.49 -3.02 -3.51
C THR A 91 -7.39 -1.97 -3.56
N CYS A 92 -6.15 -2.34 -3.89
CA CYS A 92 -5.04 -1.38 -4.01
C CYS A 92 -5.34 -0.33 -5.08
N ALA A 93 -5.80 -0.76 -6.26
CA ALA A 93 -6.19 0.14 -7.33
C ALA A 93 -7.29 1.10 -6.89
N LEU A 94 -8.36 0.60 -6.25
CA LEU A 94 -9.46 1.43 -5.77
C LEU A 94 -8.99 2.45 -4.72
N ILE A 95 -8.24 2.02 -3.69
CA ILE A 95 -7.76 2.93 -2.64
C ILE A 95 -6.95 4.06 -3.25
N LEU A 96 -6.01 3.75 -4.14
CA LEU A 96 -5.13 4.75 -4.72
C LEU A 96 -5.88 5.70 -5.68
N GLU A 97 -6.80 5.16 -6.49
CA GLU A 97 -7.68 5.91 -7.38
C GLU A 97 -8.44 7.00 -6.61
N ILE A 98 -9.26 6.58 -5.65
CA ILE A 98 -10.10 7.49 -4.89
C ILE A 98 -9.25 8.49 -4.09
N SER A 99 -8.05 8.08 -3.64
CA SER A 99 -7.13 8.94 -2.89
C SER A 99 -6.55 10.09 -3.64
N ILE A 100 -6.12 9.84 -4.86
CA ILE A 100 -5.58 10.87 -5.71
C ILE A 100 -6.70 11.81 -6.20
N GLU A 101 -7.87 11.26 -6.54
CA GLU A 101 -9.02 12.05 -6.97
C GLU A 101 -9.51 13.00 -5.87
N ALA A 102 -9.69 12.51 -4.63
CA ALA A 102 -10.17 13.35 -3.54
C ALA A 102 -9.04 14.13 -2.82
N LYS A 103 -7.83 14.15 -3.38
CA LYS A 103 -6.66 14.87 -2.87
C LYS A 103 -6.42 14.58 -1.38
N LYS A 104 -6.36 13.29 -1.02
CA LYS A 104 -6.00 12.89 0.34
C LYS A 104 -4.52 12.96 0.58
N ASN A 105 -4.17 13.17 1.83
CA ASN A 105 -2.82 12.86 2.31
C ASN A 105 -2.57 11.35 2.23
N ILE A 106 -1.41 10.97 1.70
CA ILE A 106 -1.02 9.56 1.51
C ILE A 106 0.35 9.36 2.14
N VAL A 107 0.52 8.26 2.87
CA VAL A 107 1.82 7.79 3.36
C VAL A 107 2.05 6.38 2.84
N ILE A 108 3.28 6.13 2.38
CA ILE A 108 3.73 4.78 2.00
C ILE A 108 4.93 4.38 2.84
N GLU A 109 5.10 3.07 3.01
CA GLU A 109 6.26 2.48 3.67
C GLU A 109 7.03 1.61 2.69
N ILE A 110 8.31 1.91 2.49
CA ILE A 110 9.19 1.18 1.60
C ILE A 110 10.60 1.10 2.20
N ILE A 111 11.49 0.31 1.60
CA ILE A 111 12.92 0.34 1.94
C ILE A 111 13.55 1.62 1.37
N GLY A 112 13.25 1.94 0.11
CA GLY A 112 13.78 3.11 -0.60
C GLY A 112 15.24 2.93 -1.04
N ASP A 113 15.67 1.70 -1.27
CA ASP A 113 17.04 1.32 -1.64
C ASP A 113 17.36 1.50 -3.14
N LYS A 114 16.34 1.69 -3.98
CA LYS A 114 16.49 1.86 -5.44
C LYS A 114 15.98 3.22 -5.90
N LYS A 115 16.92 4.12 -6.21
CA LYS A 115 16.62 5.50 -6.61
C LYS A 115 15.76 5.53 -7.88
N GLU A 116 16.09 4.68 -8.83
CA GLU A 116 15.42 4.52 -10.13
C GLU A 116 13.95 4.10 -10.02
N LEU A 117 13.57 3.46 -8.91
CA LEU A 117 12.18 3.09 -8.64
C LEU A 117 11.42 4.21 -7.90
N ILE A 118 12.04 4.87 -6.91
CA ILE A 118 11.33 5.84 -6.07
C ILE A 118 11.23 7.24 -6.69
N VAL A 119 12.27 7.70 -7.41
CA VAL A 119 12.31 9.06 -7.94
C VAL A 119 11.18 9.34 -8.94
N PRO A 120 10.88 8.45 -9.91
CA PRO A 120 9.76 8.66 -10.82
C PRO A 120 8.41 8.82 -10.10
N VAL A 121 8.19 8.07 -9.02
CA VAL A 121 6.99 8.18 -8.19
C VAL A 121 6.94 9.54 -7.48
N ILE A 122 8.04 9.97 -6.85
CA ILE A 122 8.14 11.28 -6.19
C ILE A 122 7.83 12.42 -7.17
N GLU A 123 8.46 12.41 -8.33
CA GLU A 123 8.26 13.44 -9.35
C GLU A 123 6.85 13.38 -9.96
N GLY A 124 6.29 12.18 -10.15
CA GLY A 124 4.92 11.98 -10.58
C GLY A 124 3.91 12.55 -9.59
N MET A 125 4.09 12.30 -8.28
CA MET A 125 3.24 12.85 -7.23
C MET A 125 3.32 14.38 -7.17
N LYS A 126 4.52 14.96 -7.25
CA LYS A 126 4.69 16.44 -7.36
C LYS A 126 3.95 17.00 -8.57
N LYS A 127 4.08 16.34 -9.74
CA LYS A 127 3.44 16.77 -11.00
C LYS A 127 1.91 16.81 -10.91
N ILE A 128 1.29 15.92 -10.13
CA ILE A 128 -0.17 15.92 -9.90
C ILE A 128 -0.60 16.79 -8.70
N GLY A 129 0.32 17.60 -8.17
CA GLY A 129 0.06 18.68 -7.21
C GLY A 129 0.19 18.30 -5.74
N TYR A 130 0.88 17.19 -5.41
CA TYR A 130 1.18 16.84 -4.02
C TYR A 130 2.42 17.57 -3.49
N ASP A 131 2.38 17.94 -2.22
CA ASP A 131 3.57 18.27 -1.44
C ASP A 131 4.25 16.96 -1.00
N VAL A 132 5.49 16.74 -1.41
CA VAL A 132 6.17 15.44 -1.25
C VAL A 132 7.33 15.55 -0.26
N SER A 133 7.33 14.68 0.76
CA SER A 133 8.41 14.56 1.72
C SER A 133 8.87 13.11 1.91
N SER A 134 10.11 12.95 2.36
CA SER A 134 10.68 11.65 2.71
C SER A 134 11.16 11.68 4.16
N GLU A 135 10.75 10.67 4.94
CA GLU A 135 11.28 10.41 6.27
C GLU A 135 12.18 9.18 6.23
N PHE A 136 13.40 9.33 6.77
CA PHE A 136 14.41 8.26 6.81
C PHE A 136 14.48 7.71 8.23
N ILE A 137 14.12 6.42 8.37
CA ILE A 137 14.13 5.72 9.66
C ILE A 137 15.35 4.81 9.72
N SER A 138 16.34 5.25 10.50
CA SER A 138 17.57 4.50 10.77
C SER A 138 17.53 3.88 12.17
N CYS A 139 18.11 2.69 12.30
CA CYS A 139 18.49 2.12 13.58
C CYS A 139 19.81 1.35 13.44
N ASP A 140 20.39 0.96 14.56
CA ASP A 140 21.52 0.03 14.57
C ASP A 140 21.13 -1.29 13.84
N PRO A 141 21.96 -1.82 12.92
CA PRO A 141 21.63 -3.03 12.17
C PRO A 141 21.41 -4.28 13.05
N ALA A 142 22.14 -4.43 14.15
CA ALA A 142 21.97 -5.58 15.04
C ALA A 142 20.63 -5.50 15.77
N GLU A 143 20.21 -4.30 16.18
CA GLU A 143 18.88 -4.07 16.73
C GLU A 143 17.77 -4.26 15.68
N ALA A 144 17.99 -3.82 14.43
CA ALA A 144 17.05 -4.06 13.32
C ALA A 144 16.81 -5.56 13.12
N TYR A 145 17.90 -6.33 13.08
CA TYR A 145 17.86 -7.77 12.88
C TYR A 145 17.15 -8.48 14.05
N LYS A 146 17.50 -8.12 15.29
CA LYS A 146 16.82 -8.65 16.49
C LYS A 146 15.31 -8.39 16.48
N ARG A 147 14.89 -7.17 16.13
CA ARG A 147 13.47 -6.80 16.00
C ARG A 147 12.78 -7.60 14.90
N HIS A 148 13.44 -7.79 13.76
CA HIS A 148 12.92 -8.58 12.66
C HIS A 148 12.71 -10.05 13.06
N LEU A 149 13.70 -10.67 13.72
CA LEU A 149 13.57 -12.04 14.21
C LEU A 149 12.42 -12.19 15.21
N ASN A 150 12.24 -11.22 16.10
CA ASN A 150 11.11 -11.23 17.03
C ASN A 150 9.78 -11.12 16.30
N ALA A 151 9.66 -10.22 15.32
CA ALA A 151 8.44 -10.04 14.53
C ALA A 151 8.06 -11.34 13.78
N VAL A 152 9.02 -11.98 13.11
CA VAL A 152 8.81 -13.26 12.41
C VAL A 152 8.37 -14.38 13.37
N LYS A 153 8.85 -14.36 14.62
CA LYS A 153 8.50 -15.36 15.64
C LYS A 153 7.11 -15.12 16.24
N GLU A 154 6.74 -13.87 16.47
CA GLU A 154 5.53 -13.48 17.21
C GLU A 154 4.31 -13.32 16.30
N ASP A 155 4.51 -12.90 15.06
CA ASP A 155 3.45 -12.62 14.09
C ASP A 155 3.63 -13.50 12.84
N LYS A 156 2.76 -14.50 12.70
CA LYS A 156 2.76 -15.43 11.56
C LYS A 156 2.39 -14.76 10.24
N ASP A 157 1.69 -13.62 10.32
CA ASP A 157 1.25 -12.84 9.18
C ASP A 157 2.20 -11.65 8.91
N TYR A 158 3.34 -11.61 9.58
CA TYR A 158 4.34 -10.58 9.36
C TYR A 158 4.89 -10.63 7.92
N ILE A 159 4.68 -9.55 7.18
CA ILE A 159 5.26 -9.33 5.86
C ILE A 159 6.09 -8.05 5.91
N SER A 160 7.39 -8.19 5.68
CA SER A 160 8.30 -7.03 5.67
C SER A 160 8.22 -6.23 4.37
N SER A 161 8.62 -4.95 4.43
CA SER A 161 8.75 -4.06 3.27
C SER A 161 9.67 -4.61 2.17
N TYR A 162 10.56 -5.57 2.49
CA TYR A 162 11.38 -6.27 1.50
C TYR A 162 10.53 -7.01 0.46
N PHE A 163 9.40 -7.57 0.87
CA PHE A 163 8.51 -8.33 -0.03
C PHE A 163 7.39 -7.46 -0.63
N THR A 164 7.15 -6.26 -0.11
CA THR A 164 5.96 -5.46 -0.46
C THR A 164 6.28 -4.12 -1.11
N GLN A 165 7.53 -3.63 -1.05
CA GLN A 165 7.94 -2.38 -1.67
C GLN A 165 7.58 -2.35 -3.16
N ASP A 166 7.97 -3.38 -3.89
CA ASP A 166 7.81 -3.42 -5.35
C ASP A 166 6.33 -3.43 -5.75
N SER A 167 5.49 -4.20 -5.03
CA SER A 167 4.04 -4.16 -5.24
C SER A 167 3.45 -2.78 -4.91
N THR A 168 3.90 -2.15 -3.82
CA THR A 168 3.43 -0.80 -3.43
C THR A 168 3.81 0.24 -4.48
N LEU A 169 5.04 0.21 -4.97
CA LEU A 169 5.51 1.11 -6.04
C LEU A 169 4.83 0.82 -7.38
N HIS A 170 4.58 -0.45 -7.70
CA HIS A 170 3.90 -0.85 -8.94
C HIS A 170 2.54 -0.16 -9.12
N PHE A 171 1.71 -0.12 -8.08
CA PHE A 171 0.41 0.58 -8.15
C PHE A 171 0.57 2.08 -8.37
N LEU A 172 1.60 2.71 -7.77
CA LEU A 172 1.90 4.12 -8.00
C LEU A 172 2.37 4.36 -9.44
N TYR A 173 3.21 3.48 -9.99
CA TYR A 173 3.63 3.52 -11.40
C TYR A 173 2.44 3.48 -12.35
N GLN A 174 1.54 2.51 -12.15
CA GLN A 174 0.33 2.37 -12.95
C GLN A 174 -0.54 3.63 -12.85
N LYS A 175 -0.81 4.10 -11.64
CA LYS A 175 -1.70 5.25 -11.43
C LYS A 175 -1.13 6.57 -11.97
N LEU A 176 0.19 6.72 -11.94
CA LEU A 176 0.87 7.92 -12.43
C LEU A 176 1.22 7.84 -13.93
N GLY A 177 0.96 6.70 -14.59
CA GLY A 177 1.28 6.50 -16.01
C GLY A 177 2.79 6.56 -16.30
N LEU A 178 3.61 5.99 -15.41
CA LEU A 178 5.09 6.06 -15.48
C LEU A 178 5.71 4.98 -16.39
N GLY A 179 4.89 4.16 -17.05
CA GLY A 179 5.33 3.01 -17.82
C GLY A 179 5.51 1.75 -16.95
N GLU A 180 6.19 0.75 -17.50
CA GLU A 180 6.53 -0.46 -16.74
C GLU A 180 7.56 -0.13 -15.66
N MET A 181 7.31 -0.61 -14.44
CA MET A 181 8.28 -0.49 -13.35
C MET A 181 9.51 -1.34 -13.71
N PRO A 182 10.73 -0.78 -13.66
CA PRO A 182 11.94 -1.56 -13.91
C PRO A 182 11.97 -2.77 -12.99
N VAL A 183 12.24 -3.95 -13.56
CA VAL A 183 12.40 -5.18 -12.77
C VAL A 183 13.62 -4.98 -11.89
N SER A 184 13.42 -5.06 -10.58
CA SER A 184 14.50 -5.24 -9.64
C SER A 184 15.26 -6.52 -10.02
N ASP A 185 16.55 -6.41 -10.37
CA ASP A 185 17.36 -7.60 -10.64
C ASP A 185 17.11 -8.67 -9.55
N PRO A 186 16.80 -9.92 -9.93
CA PRO A 186 16.70 -10.99 -8.96
C PRO A 186 18.08 -11.19 -8.34
N LEU A 187 18.17 -11.06 -7.01
CA LEU A 187 19.32 -11.52 -6.25
C LEU A 187 19.48 -13.04 -6.38
#